data_AF-A0A976IK34-F1
#
_entry.id   AF-A0A976IK34-F1
#
_cell.length_a   1.000
_cell.length_b   1.000
_cell.length_c   1.000
_cell.angle_alpha   90.00
_cell.angle_beta   90.00
_cell.angle_gamma   90.00
#
_symmetry.space_group_name_H-M   'P 1'
#
loop_
_entity.id
_entity.type
_entity.pdbx_description
1 polymer ?
#
loop_
_entity_poly.entity_id
_entity_poly.type
_entity_poly.pdbx_seq_one_letter_code
_entity_poly.pdbx_strand_id
1 'polypeptide(L)'
;MMNVSEAFLARVLQLEEIFTNVSGTFANESYKTRLPGLIHDCVTHNRRRFSEDQCKRLLQLASDMASDAVILLPSQYPEQIAKSPLSDQWENLLKGKGYTWQNSPWFLSEQYMFHLILLLAEYYTTGIDPFHSIKIAELKDNTPWRLLQTAVDLDVAKRSDDHLKRLMKLCLWGNKADGCYKEVKGTMTGVDASLILDDELLLVDHSDKVIQYLEQKAREAPVQTLGIQFINDNSGTELLLDLALADHLLTYQWCAKVTLNVKTEPMYVSDAILADVHEHVVEMQRDTRTSEV
;
A
#
# COMPACT_ATOMS: atom_id res chain seq x y z
N MET A 1 23.11 9.42 -4.80
CA MET A 1 22.70 8.08 -4.35
C MET A 1 22.80 8.07 -2.83
N MET A 2 21.73 7.75 -2.11
CA MET A 2 21.84 7.48 -0.68
C MET A 2 22.64 6.19 -0.53
N ASN A 3 23.89 6.29 -0.07
CA ASN A 3 24.67 5.11 0.28
C ASN A 3 24.10 4.55 1.58
N VAL A 4 23.51 3.37 1.51
CA VAL A 4 23.14 2.60 2.70
C VAL A 4 24.44 2.29 3.46
N SER A 5 24.48 2.57 4.76
CA SER A 5 25.72 2.39 5.53
C SER A 5 26.05 0.90 5.70
N GLU A 6 27.35 0.57 5.70
CA GLU A 6 27.81 -0.80 5.97
C GLU A 6 27.28 -1.32 7.31
N ALA A 7 27.19 -0.44 8.32
CA ALA A 7 26.64 -0.78 9.62
C ALA A 7 25.14 -1.16 9.56
N PHE A 8 24.35 -0.45 8.73
CA PHE A 8 22.94 -0.81 8.51
C PHE A 8 22.83 -2.14 7.79
N LEU A 9 23.59 -2.35 6.71
CA LEU A 9 23.58 -3.62 5.97
C LEU A 9 24.00 -4.79 6.87
N ALA A 10 25.06 -4.62 7.67
CA ALA A 10 25.51 -5.64 8.62
C ALA A 10 24.41 -5.99 9.64
N ARG A 11 23.63 -4.99 10.10
CA ARG A 11 22.50 -5.22 11.00
C ARG A 11 21.35 -5.96 10.30
N VAL A 12 21.01 -5.59 9.06
CA VAL A 12 19.97 -6.27 8.28
C VAL A 12 20.34 -7.73 8.01
N LEU A 13 21.60 -7.99 7.64
CA LEU A 13 22.11 -9.34 7.36
C LEU A 13 22.17 -10.26 8.60
N GLN A 14 22.04 -9.71 9.81
CA GLN A 14 21.94 -10.49 11.04
C GLN A 14 20.50 -10.89 11.37
N LEU A 15 19.50 -10.30 10.71
CA LEU A 15 18.11 -10.64 10.92
C LEU A 15 17.77 -11.97 10.24
N GLU A 16 16.88 -12.73 10.86
CA GLU A 16 16.38 -13.97 10.29
C GLU A 16 15.37 -13.62 9.17
N GLU A 17 15.63 -14.15 7.97
CA GLU A 17 14.71 -14.04 6.85
C GLU A 17 13.48 -14.92 7.13
N ILE A 18 12.28 -14.34 7.03
CA ILE A 18 11.05 -15.10 7.28
C ILE A 18 10.75 -15.96 6.06
N PHE A 19 10.71 -17.28 6.26
CA PHE A 19 10.32 -18.26 5.25
C PHE A 19 8.87 -18.71 5.41
N THR A 20 8.27 -19.12 4.29
CA THR A 20 6.89 -19.61 4.23
C THR A 20 6.74 -21.07 4.68
N ASN A 21 7.81 -21.74 5.13
CA ASN A 21 7.82 -23.18 5.48
C ASN A 21 7.57 -23.49 6.97
N VAL A 22 7.48 -22.48 7.82
CA VAL A 22 7.25 -22.69 9.25
C VAL A 22 5.75 -22.76 9.51
N SER A 23 5.24 -23.99 9.67
CA SER A 23 3.81 -24.25 9.89
C SER A 23 3.24 -23.46 11.08
N GLY A 24 2.04 -22.89 10.90
CA GLY A 24 1.36 -22.10 11.93
C GLY A 24 1.85 -20.66 12.09
N THR A 25 2.90 -20.25 11.36
CA THR A 25 3.27 -18.84 11.27
C THR A 25 2.32 -18.09 10.34
N PHE A 26 2.20 -16.77 10.54
CA PHE A 26 1.41 -15.91 9.67
C PHE A 26 1.84 -16.00 8.19
N ALA A 27 3.14 -16.10 7.93
CA ALA A 27 3.67 -16.25 6.58
C ALA A 27 3.20 -17.56 5.92
N ASN A 28 3.32 -18.68 6.62
CA ASN A 28 2.87 -19.98 6.09
C ASN A 28 1.34 -20.01 5.90
N GLU A 29 0.57 -19.57 6.89
CA GLU A 29 -0.90 -19.57 6.83
C GLU A 29 -1.44 -18.62 5.74
N SER A 30 -0.73 -17.52 5.45
CA SER A 30 -1.07 -16.62 4.34
C SER A 30 -1.06 -17.32 3.00
N TYR A 31 -0.09 -18.21 2.73
CA TYR A 31 -0.02 -18.97 1.47
C TYR A 31 -1.03 -20.11 1.37
N LYS A 32 -1.50 -20.63 2.51
CA LYS A 32 -2.53 -21.68 2.54
C LYS A 32 -3.93 -21.13 2.30
N THR A 33 -4.19 -19.89 2.74
CA THR A 33 -5.57 -19.38 2.83
C THR A 33 -5.71 -17.97 2.25
N ARG A 34 -5.06 -16.97 2.86
CA ARG A 34 -5.27 -15.54 2.56
C ARG A 34 -4.92 -15.19 1.11
N LEU A 35 -3.73 -15.53 0.64
CA LEU A 35 -3.26 -15.14 -0.69
C LEU A 35 -3.96 -15.90 -1.83
N PRO A 36 -4.23 -17.22 -1.72
CA PRO A 36 -5.14 -17.89 -2.66
C PRO A 36 -6.54 -17.26 -2.69
N GLY A 37 -7.09 -16.91 -1.52
CA GLY A 37 -8.38 -16.21 -1.40
C GLY A 37 -8.39 -14.85 -2.11
N LEU A 38 -7.32 -14.07 -1.96
CA LEU A 38 -7.12 -12.80 -2.66
C LEU A 38 -7.19 -12.98 -4.18
N ILE A 39 -6.55 -14.03 -4.72
CA ILE A 39 -6.59 -14.30 -6.16
C ILE A 39 -8.01 -14.69 -6.61
N HIS A 40 -8.72 -15.48 -5.82
CA HIS A 40 -10.14 -15.78 -6.07
C HIS A 40 -11.01 -14.51 -6.10
N ASP A 41 -10.77 -13.60 -5.16
CA ASP A 41 -11.47 -12.31 -5.11
C ASP A 41 -11.11 -11.45 -6.33
N CYS A 42 -9.84 -11.38 -6.71
CA CYS A 42 -9.38 -10.70 -7.92
C CYS A 42 -10.13 -11.20 -9.16
N VAL A 43 -10.20 -12.52 -9.37
CA VAL A 43 -10.95 -13.10 -10.49
C VAL A 43 -12.44 -12.75 -10.41
N THR A 44 -13.03 -12.81 -9.23
CA THR A 44 -14.46 -12.50 -9.02
C THR A 44 -14.80 -11.06 -9.38
N HIS A 45 -13.98 -10.09 -8.96
CA HIS A 45 -14.16 -8.66 -9.26
C HIS A 45 -13.84 -8.31 -10.72
N ASN A 46 -13.20 -9.22 -11.47
CA ASN A 46 -12.79 -9.00 -12.84
C ASN A 46 -13.52 -9.89 -13.87
N ARG A 47 -14.54 -10.68 -13.50
CA ARG A 47 -15.23 -11.58 -14.44
C ARG A 47 -15.75 -10.95 -15.72
N ARG A 48 -16.05 -9.65 -15.71
CA ARG A 48 -16.51 -8.90 -16.89
C ARG A 48 -15.37 -8.29 -17.72
N ARG A 49 -14.16 -8.23 -17.15
CA ARG A 49 -12.96 -7.60 -17.73
C ARG A 49 -11.95 -8.65 -18.23
N PHE A 50 -11.88 -9.80 -17.56
CA PHE A 50 -10.98 -10.88 -17.90
C PHE A 50 -11.64 -11.90 -18.84
N SER A 51 -10.84 -12.47 -19.73
CA SER A 51 -11.20 -13.65 -20.50
C SER A 51 -11.28 -14.90 -19.61
N GLU A 52 -11.93 -15.94 -20.13
CA GLU A 52 -12.00 -17.24 -19.43
C GLU A 52 -10.60 -17.82 -19.18
N ASP A 53 -9.67 -17.65 -20.13
CA ASP A 53 -8.29 -18.12 -20.00
C ASP A 53 -7.51 -17.36 -18.92
N GLN A 54 -7.65 -16.04 -18.86
CA GLN A 54 -7.05 -15.23 -17.78
C GLN A 54 -7.58 -15.69 -16.41
N CYS A 55 -8.90 -15.84 -16.27
CA CYS A 55 -9.51 -16.34 -15.04
C CYS A 55 -8.98 -17.73 -14.68
N LYS A 56 -8.90 -18.65 -15.64
CA LYS A 56 -8.41 -20.02 -15.40
C LYS A 56 -6.96 -20.04 -14.92
N ARG A 57 -6.07 -19.26 -15.53
CA ARG A 57 -4.65 -19.19 -15.13
C ARG A 57 -4.49 -18.63 -13.72
N LEU A 58 -5.22 -17.57 -13.37
CA LEU A 58 -5.21 -17.00 -12.02
C LEU A 58 -5.75 -18.01 -10.98
N LEU A 59 -6.85 -18.70 -11.29
CA LEU A 59 -7.38 -19.74 -10.39
C LEU A 59 -6.42 -20.93 -10.24
N GLN A 60 -5.66 -21.27 -11.29
CA GLN A 60 -4.60 -22.27 -11.19
C GLN A 60 -3.47 -21.81 -10.27
N LEU A 61 -3.02 -20.55 -10.40
CA LEU A 61 -2.03 -19.97 -9.48
C LEU A 61 -2.48 -20.07 -8.01
N ALA A 62 -3.74 -19.76 -7.71
CA ALA A 62 -4.29 -19.90 -6.36
C ALA A 62 -4.23 -21.35 -5.85
N SER A 63 -4.56 -22.32 -6.71
CA SER A 63 -4.48 -23.75 -6.39
C SER A 63 -3.04 -24.21 -6.17
N ASP A 64 -2.12 -23.75 -7.02
CA ASP A 64 -0.69 -24.06 -6.94
C ASP A 64 -0.09 -23.54 -5.62
N MET A 65 -0.51 -22.35 -5.18
CA MET A 65 -0.10 -21.79 -3.88
C MET A 65 -0.60 -22.64 -2.71
N ALA A 66 -1.89 -22.97 -2.70
CA ALA A 66 -2.50 -23.77 -1.63
C ALA A 66 -1.94 -25.21 -1.55
N SER A 67 -1.51 -25.77 -2.69
CA SER A 67 -0.94 -27.13 -2.79
C SER A 67 0.58 -27.20 -2.66
N ASP A 68 1.23 -26.07 -2.37
CA ASP A 68 2.70 -25.96 -2.26
C ASP A 68 3.45 -26.39 -3.53
N ALA A 69 2.91 -26.01 -4.69
CA ALA A 69 3.59 -26.25 -5.96
C ALA A 69 4.90 -25.44 -6.06
N VAL A 70 5.77 -25.88 -6.97
CA VAL A 70 6.97 -25.13 -7.37
C VAL A 70 6.57 -23.77 -7.94
N ILE A 71 7.28 -22.72 -7.52
CA ILE A 71 7.09 -21.38 -8.07
C ILE A 71 7.56 -21.39 -9.53
N LEU A 72 6.62 -21.20 -10.46
CA LEU A 72 6.91 -21.11 -11.88
C LEU A 72 7.68 -19.83 -12.19
N LEU A 73 8.62 -19.91 -13.13
CA LEU A 73 9.41 -18.76 -13.59
C LEU A 73 8.63 -17.94 -14.63
N PRO A 74 8.90 -16.62 -14.78
CA PRO A 74 8.28 -15.80 -15.82
C PRO A 74 8.43 -16.39 -17.23
N SER A 75 9.54 -17.10 -17.49
CA SER A 75 9.79 -17.77 -18.78
C SER A 75 8.73 -18.79 -19.20
N GLN A 76 7.89 -19.26 -18.27
CA GLN A 76 6.77 -20.16 -18.56
C GLN A 76 5.59 -19.45 -19.25
N TYR A 77 5.62 -18.12 -19.31
CA TYR A 77 4.60 -17.28 -19.95
C TYR A 77 5.23 -16.41 -21.07
N PRO A 78 5.67 -17.03 -22.18
CA PRO A 78 6.53 -16.38 -23.17
C PRO A 78 5.89 -15.19 -23.90
N GLU A 79 4.57 -15.17 -24.05
CA GLU A 79 3.88 -14.03 -24.68
C GLU A 79 3.78 -12.81 -23.73
N GLN A 80 3.71 -13.07 -22.43
CA GLN A 80 3.54 -12.05 -21.40
C GLN A 80 4.89 -11.51 -20.92
N ILE A 81 5.92 -12.36 -20.83
CA ILE A 81 7.26 -11.97 -20.36
C ILE A 81 7.87 -10.86 -21.23
N ALA A 82 7.69 -10.94 -22.55
CA ALA A 82 8.23 -9.96 -23.51
C ALA A 82 7.66 -8.54 -23.34
N LYS A 83 6.55 -8.40 -22.59
CA LYS A 83 5.86 -7.13 -22.36
C LYS A 83 6.17 -6.51 -21.00
N SER A 84 6.76 -7.28 -20.09
CA SER A 84 7.02 -6.86 -18.72
C SER A 84 8.47 -6.37 -18.55
N PRO A 85 8.70 -5.14 -18.05
CA PRO A 85 10.04 -4.59 -17.91
C PRO A 85 10.85 -5.22 -16.76
N LEU A 86 10.19 -5.93 -15.84
CA LEU A 86 10.81 -6.50 -14.63
C LEU A 86 11.00 -8.01 -14.69
N SER A 87 10.45 -8.70 -15.70
CA SER A 87 10.44 -10.16 -15.70
C SER A 87 11.83 -10.80 -15.74
N ASP A 88 12.81 -10.20 -16.41
CA ASP A 88 14.20 -10.67 -16.40
C ASP A 88 14.83 -10.61 -15.00
N GLN A 89 14.46 -9.61 -14.19
CA GLN A 89 14.95 -9.49 -12.82
C GLN A 89 14.37 -10.59 -11.94
N TRP A 90 13.06 -10.85 -12.05
CA TRP A 90 12.40 -11.94 -11.36
C TRP A 90 12.93 -13.32 -11.74
N GLU A 91 13.15 -13.54 -13.03
CA GLU A 91 13.79 -14.76 -13.55
C GLU A 91 15.13 -15.00 -12.86
N ASN A 92 16.00 -13.98 -12.80
CA ASN A 92 17.32 -14.08 -12.16
C ASN A 92 17.24 -14.34 -10.65
N LEU A 93 16.26 -13.76 -9.95
CA LEU A 93 16.08 -13.96 -8.50
C LEU A 93 15.63 -15.38 -8.15
N LEU A 94 14.84 -16.01 -9.02
CA LEU A 94 14.17 -17.29 -8.75
C LEU A 94 14.86 -18.50 -9.39
N LYS A 95 15.58 -18.31 -10.50
CA LYS A 95 16.19 -19.39 -11.26
C LYS A 95 17.16 -20.21 -10.40
N GLY A 96 16.99 -21.53 -10.44
CA GLY A 96 17.84 -22.48 -9.73
C GLY A 96 17.62 -22.53 -8.21
N LYS A 97 16.66 -21.78 -7.67
CA LYS A 97 16.36 -21.80 -6.23
C LYS A 97 15.53 -23.00 -5.80
N GLY A 98 14.70 -23.55 -6.69
CA GLY A 98 13.82 -24.69 -6.39
C GLY A 98 12.74 -24.34 -5.35
N TYR A 99 12.36 -23.07 -5.25
CA TYR A 99 11.37 -22.58 -4.32
C TYR A 99 9.97 -23.13 -4.62
N THR A 100 9.22 -23.42 -3.56
CA THR A 100 7.78 -23.67 -3.59
C THR A 100 7.05 -22.55 -2.84
N TRP A 101 5.74 -22.45 -3.03
CA TRP A 101 4.95 -21.38 -2.41
C TRP A 101 5.00 -21.39 -0.87
N GLN A 102 5.13 -22.57 -0.26
CA GLN A 102 5.29 -22.77 1.18
C GLN A 102 6.74 -23.15 1.56
N ASN A 103 7.73 -22.90 0.68
CA ASN A 103 9.15 -22.99 1.00
C ASN A 103 9.97 -21.96 0.22
N SER A 104 9.78 -20.68 0.56
CA SER A 104 10.50 -19.55 -0.01
C SER A 104 10.57 -18.38 0.98
N PRO A 105 11.50 -17.41 0.77
CA PRO A 105 11.47 -16.15 1.51
C PRO A 105 10.15 -15.43 1.28
N TRP A 106 9.42 -15.13 2.36
CA TRP A 106 8.05 -14.61 2.28
C TRP A 106 7.97 -13.30 1.48
N PHE A 107 8.81 -12.33 1.80
CA PHE A 107 8.79 -11.05 1.09
C PHE A 107 9.05 -11.22 -0.42
N LEU A 108 10.02 -12.07 -0.79
CA LEU A 108 10.33 -12.33 -2.20
C LEU A 108 9.16 -12.99 -2.94
N SER A 109 8.59 -14.04 -2.36
CA SER A 109 7.53 -14.81 -3.02
C SER A 109 6.21 -14.05 -3.06
N GLU A 110 5.93 -13.17 -2.11
CA GLU A 110 4.68 -12.39 -2.10
C GLU A 110 4.73 -11.30 -3.17
N GLN A 111 5.85 -10.58 -3.26
CA GLN A 111 6.10 -9.60 -4.33
C GLN A 111 6.03 -10.27 -5.70
N TYR A 112 6.65 -11.45 -5.85
CA TYR A 112 6.61 -12.19 -7.10
C TYR A 112 5.20 -12.69 -7.46
N MET A 113 4.40 -13.06 -6.47
CA MET A 113 3.00 -13.44 -6.68
C MET A 113 2.19 -12.29 -7.29
N PHE A 114 2.36 -11.05 -6.80
CA PHE A 114 1.71 -9.89 -7.42
C PHE A 114 2.18 -9.64 -8.86
N HIS A 115 3.48 -9.79 -9.13
CA HIS A 115 4.02 -9.75 -10.49
C HIS A 115 3.37 -10.80 -11.40
N LEU A 116 3.20 -12.04 -10.92
CA LEU A 116 2.51 -13.09 -11.66
C LEU A 116 1.04 -12.74 -11.91
N ILE A 117 0.33 -12.13 -10.94
CA ILE A 117 -1.04 -11.65 -11.17
C ILE A 117 -1.06 -10.68 -12.35
N LEU A 118 -0.14 -9.70 -12.41
CA LEU A 118 -0.07 -8.73 -13.51
C LEU A 118 0.24 -9.40 -14.86
N LEU A 119 1.15 -10.37 -14.88
CA LEU A 119 1.43 -11.16 -16.10
C LEU A 119 0.18 -11.92 -16.57
N LEU A 120 -0.46 -12.65 -15.66
CA LEU A 120 -1.58 -13.54 -15.98
C LEU A 120 -2.88 -12.78 -16.32
N ALA A 121 -3.08 -11.62 -15.70
CA ALA A 121 -4.12 -10.64 -16.03
C ALA A 121 -3.78 -9.80 -17.28
N GLU A 122 -2.60 -9.99 -17.87
CA GLU A 122 -2.13 -9.28 -19.07
C GLU A 122 -2.10 -7.76 -18.90
N TYR A 123 -1.81 -7.28 -17.68
CA TYR A 123 -1.70 -5.87 -17.34
C TYR A 123 -0.76 -5.12 -18.29
N TYR A 124 0.40 -5.69 -18.61
CA TYR A 124 1.38 -5.08 -19.50
C TYR A 124 0.93 -4.90 -20.95
N THR A 125 -0.20 -5.52 -21.34
CA THR A 125 -0.82 -5.30 -22.66
C THR A 125 -2.01 -4.36 -22.56
N THR A 126 -2.82 -4.53 -21.51
CA THR A 126 -4.15 -3.89 -21.40
C THR A 126 -4.12 -2.59 -20.62
N GLY A 127 -3.14 -2.41 -19.73
CA GLY A 127 -3.09 -1.34 -18.74
C GLY A 127 -4.16 -1.44 -17.65
N ILE A 128 -4.96 -2.51 -17.61
CA ILE A 128 -6.07 -2.65 -16.66
C ILE A 128 -5.52 -3.11 -15.32
N ASP A 129 -5.58 -2.24 -14.31
CA ASP A 129 -5.28 -2.60 -12.94
C ASP A 129 -6.31 -3.65 -12.43
N PRO A 130 -5.86 -4.87 -12.08
CA PRO A 130 -6.73 -5.95 -11.62
C PRO A 130 -7.39 -5.63 -10.27
N PHE A 131 -6.85 -4.70 -9.48
CA PHE A 131 -7.33 -4.32 -8.15
C PHE A 131 -8.13 -3.01 -8.14
N HIS A 132 -8.17 -2.27 -9.26
CA HIS A 132 -8.84 -0.96 -9.37
C HIS A 132 -10.27 -0.93 -8.79
N SER A 133 -11.08 -1.94 -9.11
CA SER A 133 -12.47 -2.00 -8.63
C SER A 133 -12.59 -2.08 -7.11
N ILE A 134 -11.59 -2.67 -6.46
CA ILE A 134 -11.53 -2.79 -4.99
C ILE A 134 -11.10 -1.45 -4.41
N LYS A 135 -10.05 -0.83 -4.96
CA LYS A 135 -9.57 0.50 -4.58
C LYS A 135 -10.67 1.57 -4.64
N ILE A 136 -11.39 1.63 -5.77
CA ILE A 136 -12.42 2.66 -5.99
C ILE A 136 -13.73 2.36 -5.25
N ALA A 137 -13.94 1.13 -4.76
CA ALA A 137 -15.16 0.79 -4.02
C ALA A 137 -15.25 1.58 -2.72
N GLU A 138 -14.12 1.78 -2.04
CA GLU A 138 -14.06 2.53 -0.79
C GLU A 138 -14.49 4.00 -0.98
N LEU A 139 -14.05 4.65 -2.05
CA LEU A 139 -14.41 6.06 -2.32
C LEU A 139 -15.90 6.29 -2.60
N LYS A 140 -16.67 5.24 -2.88
CA LYS A 140 -18.12 5.33 -3.07
C LYS A 140 -18.88 5.44 -1.76
N ASP A 141 -18.27 5.09 -0.64
CA ASP A 141 -18.84 5.24 0.68
C ASP A 141 -18.65 6.67 1.20
N ASN A 142 -19.45 7.06 2.20
CA ASN A 142 -19.34 8.39 2.83
C ASN A 142 -18.20 8.45 3.87
N THR A 143 -17.73 7.32 4.37
CA THR A 143 -16.74 7.25 5.45
C THR A 143 -15.41 7.93 5.10
N PRO A 144 -14.76 7.65 3.94
CA PRO A 144 -13.48 8.29 3.59
C PRO A 144 -13.58 9.82 3.59
N TRP A 145 -14.68 10.35 3.07
CA TRP A 145 -14.93 11.80 2.98
C TRP A 145 -15.17 12.46 4.34
N ARG A 146 -15.84 11.76 5.27
CA ARG A 146 -16.00 12.25 6.65
C ARG A 146 -14.69 12.27 7.41
N LEU A 147 -13.85 11.26 7.21
CA LEU A 147 -12.53 11.19 7.82
C LEU A 147 -11.60 12.28 7.26
N LEU A 148 -11.65 12.51 5.94
CA LEU A 148 -10.95 13.63 5.32
C LEU A 148 -11.43 14.97 5.89
N GLN A 149 -12.75 15.20 5.97
CA GLN A 149 -13.30 16.42 6.58
C GLN A 149 -12.82 16.58 8.03
N THR A 150 -12.77 15.50 8.81
CA THR A 150 -12.24 15.54 10.19
C THR A 150 -10.77 15.97 10.22
N ALA A 151 -9.96 15.49 9.28
CA ALA A 151 -8.56 15.89 9.17
C ALA A 151 -8.42 17.37 8.81
N VAL A 152 -9.25 17.86 7.88
CA VAL A 152 -9.29 19.28 7.50
C VAL A 152 -9.78 20.16 8.65
N ASP A 153 -10.78 19.73 9.42
CA ASP A 153 -11.31 20.48 10.55
C ASP A 153 -10.32 20.59 11.72
N LEU A 154 -9.43 19.61 11.87
CA LEU A 154 -8.31 19.69 12.81
C LEU A 154 -7.27 20.73 12.39
N ASP A 155 -7.29 21.14 11.13
CA ASP A 155 -6.30 22.05 10.57
C ASP A 155 -6.59 23.54 10.84
N VAL A 156 -6.75 23.88 12.12
CA VAL A 156 -7.17 25.22 12.55
C VAL A 156 -6.01 26.22 12.59
N ALA A 157 -5.98 27.09 11.57
CA ALA A 157 -5.37 28.44 11.41
C ALA A 157 -3.95 28.74 11.95
N LYS A 158 -3.28 27.83 12.67
CA LYS A 158 -1.94 28.01 13.21
C LYS A 158 -1.15 26.71 13.20
N ARG A 159 0.17 26.89 13.04
CA ARG A 159 1.15 25.82 13.25
C ARG A 159 1.06 25.33 14.70
N SER A 160 0.86 24.03 14.88
CA SER A 160 0.69 23.41 16.19
C SER A 160 1.24 21.98 16.17
N ASP A 161 2.15 21.69 17.10
CA ASP A 161 2.70 20.35 17.29
C ASP A 161 1.60 19.33 17.55
N ASP A 162 0.60 19.69 18.35
CA ASP A 162 -0.51 18.80 18.68
C ASP A 162 -1.39 18.48 17.47
N HIS A 163 -1.57 19.43 16.54
CA HIS A 163 -2.32 19.18 15.31
C HIS A 163 -1.52 18.25 14.38
N LEU A 164 -0.22 18.51 14.22
CA LEU A 164 0.66 17.67 13.41
C LEU A 164 0.70 16.23 13.96
N LYS A 165 0.78 16.05 15.28
CA LYS A 165 0.69 14.72 15.92
C LYS A 165 -0.64 14.04 15.63
N ARG A 166 -1.75 14.76 15.75
CA ARG A 166 -3.09 14.21 15.47
C ARG A 166 -3.21 13.78 14.01
N LEU A 167 -2.72 14.57 13.07
CA LEU A 167 -2.71 14.23 11.64
C LEU A 167 -1.82 13.01 11.36
N MET A 168 -0.62 12.92 11.97
CA MET A 168 0.22 11.72 11.87
C MET A 168 -0.51 10.46 12.37
N LYS A 169 -1.26 10.57 13.47
CA LYS A 169 -2.06 9.46 14.00
C LYS A 169 -3.26 9.14 13.09
N LEU A 170 -3.88 10.15 12.48
CA LEU A 170 -4.94 9.92 11.48
C LEU A 170 -4.39 9.17 10.26
N CYS A 171 -3.22 9.54 9.72
CA CYS A 171 -2.56 8.76 8.66
C CYS A 171 -2.31 7.31 9.10
N LEU A 172 -1.72 7.11 10.29
CA LEU A 172 -1.46 5.77 10.83
C LEU A 172 -2.71 4.90 10.91
N TRP A 173 -3.82 5.46 11.43
CA TRP A 173 -5.07 4.71 11.55
C TRP A 173 -5.90 4.70 10.28
N GLY A 174 -5.61 5.57 9.30
CA GLY A 174 -6.17 5.55 7.96
C GLY A 174 -5.95 4.22 7.26
N ASN A 175 -4.78 3.61 7.47
CA ASN A 175 -4.45 2.28 6.99
C ASN A 175 -5.43 1.19 7.50
N LYS A 176 -6.03 1.36 8.69
CA LYS A 176 -7.05 0.43 9.20
C LYS A 176 -8.36 0.43 8.40
N ALA A 177 -8.62 1.46 7.59
CA ALA A 177 -9.79 1.51 6.72
C ALA A 177 -9.67 0.53 5.53
N ASP A 178 -8.45 0.03 5.24
CA ASP A 178 -8.23 -0.97 4.21
C ASP A 178 -9.06 -2.23 4.48
N GLY A 179 -9.86 -2.60 3.47
CA GLY A 179 -10.98 -3.52 3.59
C GLY A 179 -10.63 -5.00 3.79
N CYS A 180 -9.35 -5.34 3.98
CA CYS A 180 -8.90 -6.71 4.23
C CYS A 180 -9.24 -7.24 5.64
N TYR A 181 -9.58 -6.38 6.60
CA TYR A 181 -9.90 -6.78 7.98
C TYR A 181 -11.38 -6.51 8.31
N LYS A 182 -12.24 -7.51 8.07
CA LYS A 182 -13.69 -7.43 8.35
C LYS A 182 -14.04 -7.08 9.81
N GLU A 183 -13.19 -7.46 10.77
CA GLU A 183 -13.39 -7.16 12.20
C GLU A 183 -13.16 -5.68 12.55
N VAL A 184 -12.33 -4.97 11.78
CA VAL A 184 -12.02 -3.55 11.99
C VAL A 184 -13.06 -2.63 11.34
N LYS A 185 -13.73 -3.09 10.27
CA LYS A 185 -14.86 -2.34 9.65
C LYS A 185 -15.99 -2.03 10.64
N GLY A 186 -16.24 -2.92 11.61
CA GLY A 186 -17.33 -2.77 12.58
C GLY A 186 -17.22 -1.51 13.45
N THR A 187 -16.02 -0.97 13.66
CA THR A 187 -15.79 0.26 14.45
C THR A 187 -15.71 1.52 13.58
N MET A 188 -15.70 1.39 12.25
CA MET A 188 -15.47 2.49 11.29
C MET A 188 -16.69 2.82 10.42
N THR A 189 -17.79 2.07 10.54
CA THR A 189 -19.03 2.28 9.76
C THR A 189 -20.11 2.91 10.63
N GLY A 190 -20.69 4.04 10.22
CA GLY A 190 -21.85 4.62 10.88
C GLY A 190 -21.93 6.15 10.86
N VAL A 191 -23.01 6.70 11.44
CA VAL A 191 -23.20 8.15 11.64
C VAL A 191 -22.16 8.73 12.60
N ASP A 192 -21.61 7.89 13.49
CA ASP A 192 -20.58 8.23 14.50
C ASP A 192 -19.19 7.70 14.15
N ALA A 193 -18.91 7.45 12.85
CA ALA A 193 -17.59 7.00 12.40
C ALA A 193 -16.53 8.07 12.72
N SER A 194 -15.82 7.87 13.83
CA SER A 194 -14.58 8.56 14.15
C SER A 194 -13.47 7.52 14.13
N LEU A 195 -12.31 7.88 13.60
CA LEU A 195 -11.09 7.14 13.89
C LEU A 195 -10.89 7.28 15.40
N ILE A 196 -11.21 6.22 16.15
CA ILE A 196 -10.79 6.16 17.55
C ILE A 196 -9.27 6.15 17.49
N LEU A 197 -8.67 7.31 17.76
CA LEU A 197 -7.25 7.47 17.99
C LEU A 197 -6.95 6.76 19.31
N ASP A 198 -6.93 5.44 19.26
CA ASP A 198 -6.74 4.61 20.44
C ASP A 198 -5.26 4.59 20.77
N ASP A 199 -4.83 5.59 21.53
CA ASP A 199 -3.46 5.71 22.02
C ASP A 199 -3.04 4.49 22.85
N GLU A 200 -3.97 3.68 23.38
CA GLU A 200 -3.66 2.44 24.09
C GLU A 200 -3.14 1.34 23.15
N LEU A 201 -3.55 1.38 21.87
CA LEU A 201 -3.06 0.46 20.83
C LEU A 201 -1.74 0.92 20.18
N LEU A 202 -1.27 2.13 20.49
CA LEU A 202 -0.02 2.67 19.96
C LEU A 202 1.17 2.23 20.82
N LEU A 203 1.85 1.15 20.40
CA LEU A 203 2.95 0.57 21.18
C LEU A 203 4.20 1.46 21.23
N VAL A 204 4.48 2.23 20.17
CA VAL A 204 5.63 3.12 20.07
C VAL A 204 5.20 4.42 19.40
N ASP A 205 5.26 5.53 20.14
CA ASP A 205 5.02 6.87 19.63
C ASP A 205 6.33 7.67 19.56
N HIS A 206 6.76 8.01 18.35
CA HIS A 206 7.93 8.86 18.08
C HIS A 206 7.55 10.20 17.44
N SER A 207 6.28 10.59 17.47
CA SER A 207 5.81 11.84 16.88
C SER A 207 6.55 13.07 17.42
N ASP A 208 6.82 13.11 18.74
CA ASP A 208 7.66 14.14 19.36
C ASP A 208 9.07 14.23 18.76
N LYS A 209 9.71 13.07 18.49
CA LYS A 209 11.05 13.02 17.89
C LYS A 209 11.03 13.52 16.45
N VAL A 210 9.96 13.21 15.71
CA VAL A 210 9.77 13.70 14.33
C VAL A 210 9.64 15.21 14.33
N ILE A 211 8.81 15.78 15.22
CA ILE A 211 8.63 17.23 15.34
C ILE A 211 9.95 17.91 15.70
N GLN A 212 10.65 17.42 16.73
CA GLN A 212 11.97 17.95 17.12
C GLN A 212 12.96 17.92 15.96
N TYR A 213 12.94 16.86 15.14
CA TYR A 213 13.78 16.75 13.95
C TYR A 213 13.40 17.79 12.89
N LEU A 214 12.12 17.98 12.61
CA LEU A 214 11.63 19.00 11.67
C LEU A 214 12.02 20.41 12.12
N GLU A 215 11.86 20.72 13.40
CA GLU A 215 12.28 22.00 13.98
C GLU A 215 13.80 22.20 13.91
N GLN A 216 14.58 21.16 14.19
CA GLN A 216 16.04 21.21 14.04
C GLN A 216 16.41 21.54 12.60
N LYS A 217 15.79 20.87 11.62
CA LYS A 217 16.06 21.14 10.20
C LYS A 217 15.68 22.55 9.78
N ALA A 218 14.58 23.09 10.31
CA ALA A 218 14.17 24.48 10.10
C ALA A 218 15.13 25.51 10.72
N ARG A 219 15.89 25.14 11.77
CA ARG A 219 16.97 25.98 12.33
C ARG A 219 18.26 25.91 11.50
N GLU A 220 18.53 24.76 10.87
CA GLU A 220 19.75 24.51 10.10
C GLU A 220 19.68 25.09 8.68
N ALA A 221 18.48 25.17 8.08
CA ALA A 221 18.30 25.64 6.71
C ALA A 221 16.95 26.36 6.52
N PRO A 222 16.84 27.29 5.54
CA PRO A 222 15.57 27.93 5.21
C PRO A 222 14.52 26.89 4.81
N VAL A 223 13.27 27.08 5.26
CA VAL A 223 12.15 26.16 4.96
C VAL A 223 11.98 25.91 3.47
N GLN A 224 12.31 26.90 2.62
CA GLN A 224 12.25 26.81 1.15
C GLN A 224 13.13 25.69 0.58
N THR A 225 14.11 25.21 1.35
CA THR A 225 15.02 24.13 0.97
C THR A 225 14.61 22.77 1.55
N LEU A 226 13.63 22.74 2.46
CA LEU A 226 13.18 21.54 3.13
C LEU A 226 12.10 20.83 2.31
N GLY A 227 12.30 19.53 2.10
CA GLY A 227 11.32 18.64 1.47
C GLY A 227 11.03 17.42 2.33
N ILE A 228 9.77 16.99 2.35
CA ILE A 228 9.31 15.76 3.02
C ILE A 228 8.89 14.76 1.94
N GLN A 229 9.26 13.50 2.14
CA GLN A 229 8.93 12.42 1.22
C GLN A 229 8.06 11.39 1.93
N PHE A 230 6.92 11.09 1.34
CA PHE A 230 6.02 10.03 1.76
C PHE A 230 6.35 8.81 0.92
N ILE A 231 6.52 7.66 1.56
CA ILE A 231 6.52 6.37 0.88
C ILE A 231 5.12 5.82 1.10
N ASN A 232 4.25 6.04 0.13
CA ASN A 232 2.82 5.79 0.30
C ASN A 232 2.53 4.29 0.28
N ASP A 233 1.60 3.89 1.13
CA ASP A 233 1.08 2.52 1.21
C ASP A 233 -0.17 2.41 0.34
N ASN A 234 -1.36 2.52 0.92
CA ASN A 234 -2.63 2.31 0.22
C ASN A 234 -3.22 3.57 -0.41
N SER A 235 -4.02 3.35 -1.44
CA SER A 235 -5.06 4.25 -1.92
C SER A 235 -6.27 4.24 -0.96
N GLY A 236 -7.36 4.93 -1.31
CA GLY A 236 -8.56 5.01 -0.48
C GLY A 236 -8.43 6.06 0.64
N THR A 237 -8.99 5.75 1.81
CA THR A 237 -8.96 6.66 2.98
C THR A 237 -7.53 7.02 3.39
N GLU A 238 -6.59 6.07 3.35
CA GLU A 238 -5.20 6.31 3.75
C GLU A 238 -4.56 7.41 2.90
N LEU A 239 -4.70 7.33 1.58
CA LEU A 239 -4.18 8.35 0.66
C LEU A 239 -4.85 9.72 0.86
N LEU A 240 -6.15 9.76 1.16
CA LEU A 240 -6.82 11.03 1.49
C LEU A 240 -6.24 11.67 2.75
N LEU A 241 -5.95 10.88 3.78
CA LEU A 241 -5.37 11.38 5.03
C LEU A 241 -3.91 11.77 4.86
N ASP A 242 -3.14 11.05 4.03
CA ASP A 242 -1.80 11.45 3.62
C ASP A 242 -1.81 12.80 2.90
N LEU A 243 -2.80 13.05 2.04
CA LEU A 243 -2.97 14.34 1.35
C LEU A 243 -3.34 15.46 2.34
N ALA A 244 -4.20 15.20 3.33
CA ALA A 244 -4.50 16.18 4.37
C ALA A 244 -3.27 16.52 5.23
N LEU A 245 -2.45 15.52 5.59
CA LEU A 245 -1.18 15.76 6.29
C LEU A 245 -0.19 16.53 5.41
N ALA A 246 -0.11 16.20 4.11
CA ALA A 246 0.73 16.92 3.16
C ALA A 246 0.31 18.40 3.05
N ASP A 247 -0.99 18.69 2.99
CA ASP A 247 -1.50 20.07 2.98
C ASP A 247 -1.09 20.81 4.26
N HIS A 248 -1.33 20.24 5.44
CA HIS A 248 -0.90 20.85 6.71
C HIS A 248 0.61 21.15 6.73
N LEU A 249 1.44 20.21 6.28
CA LEU A 249 2.89 20.39 6.24
C LEU A 249 3.32 21.56 5.35
N LEU A 250 2.61 21.81 4.25
CA LEU A 250 2.87 22.90 3.32
C LEU A 250 2.29 24.23 3.84
N THR A 251 1.02 24.23 4.23
CA THR A 251 0.26 25.39 4.73
C THR A 251 0.96 26.06 5.91
N TYR A 252 1.48 25.27 6.86
CA TYR A 252 2.16 25.79 8.05
C TYR A 252 3.69 25.79 7.95
N GLN A 253 4.21 25.66 6.72
CA GLN A 253 5.63 25.82 6.42
C GLN A 253 6.52 24.91 7.29
N TRP A 254 6.09 23.66 7.49
CA TRP A 254 6.96 22.60 8.01
C TRP A 254 7.99 22.18 6.95
N CYS A 255 7.60 22.27 5.67
CA CYS A 255 8.47 22.12 4.51
C CYS A 255 7.96 22.98 3.36
N ALA A 256 8.74 23.10 2.29
CA ALA A 256 8.33 23.78 1.06
C ALA A 256 7.92 22.81 -0.06
N LYS A 257 8.15 21.51 0.12
CA LYS A 257 7.83 20.48 -0.85
C LYS A 257 7.45 19.18 -0.17
N VAL A 258 6.33 18.60 -0.60
CA VAL A 258 6.00 17.19 -0.32
C VAL A 258 6.19 16.39 -1.61
N THR A 259 6.75 15.18 -1.51
CA THR A 259 6.83 14.21 -2.61
C THR A 259 6.13 12.93 -2.20
N LEU A 260 5.08 12.54 -2.91
CA LEU A 260 4.40 11.26 -2.75
C LEU A 260 5.10 10.22 -3.62
N ASN A 261 5.65 9.16 -3.00
CA ASN A 261 6.29 8.06 -3.70
C ASN A 261 5.35 6.86 -3.68
N VAL A 262 4.69 6.66 -4.81
CA VAL A 262 3.71 5.58 -5.04
C VAL A 262 4.34 4.43 -5.83
N LYS A 263 3.65 3.29 -5.86
CA LYS A 263 4.13 2.11 -6.58
C LYS A 263 4.06 2.35 -8.09
N THR A 264 4.98 1.71 -8.82
CA THR A 264 5.02 1.80 -10.29
C THR A 264 3.98 0.90 -10.95
N GLU A 265 3.63 -0.22 -10.30
CA GLU A 265 2.72 -1.24 -10.79
C GLU A 265 1.71 -1.61 -9.69
N PRO A 266 0.50 -2.09 -10.03
CA PRO A 266 -0.46 -2.53 -9.03
C PRO A 266 0.07 -3.72 -8.22
N MET A 267 0.09 -3.58 -6.89
CA MET A 267 0.59 -4.59 -5.97
C MET A 267 -0.17 -4.47 -4.64
N TYR A 268 -0.12 -5.50 -3.79
CA TYR A 268 -0.74 -5.50 -2.45
C TYR A 268 -2.21 -5.05 -2.41
N VAL A 269 -2.94 -5.24 -3.51
CA VAL A 269 -4.36 -4.89 -3.71
C VAL A 269 -4.62 -3.39 -3.66
N SER A 270 -4.40 -2.75 -2.53
CA SER A 270 -4.77 -1.37 -2.28
C SER A 270 -3.61 -0.39 -2.45
N ASP A 271 -2.36 -0.86 -2.61
CA ASP A 271 -1.22 0.04 -2.78
C ASP A 271 -1.46 1.08 -3.87
N ALA A 272 -1.20 2.33 -3.53
CA ALA A 272 -1.37 3.46 -4.42
C ALA A 272 -0.37 3.38 -5.58
N ILE A 273 -0.87 3.53 -6.80
CA ILE A 273 -0.11 3.86 -8.00
C ILE A 273 -0.41 5.30 -8.44
N LEU A 274 0.35 5.82 -9.42
CA LEU A 274 0.17 7.20 -9.90
C LEU A 274 -1.26 7.50 -10.36
N ALA A 275 -1.92 6.54 -11.02
CA ALA A 275 -3.30 6.68 -11.47
C ALA A 275 -4.26 6.88 -10.29
N ASP A 276 -4.05 6.17 -9.19
CA ASP A 276 -4.89 6.29 -8.00
C ASP A 276 -4.80 7.70 -7.41
N VAL A 277 -3.59 8.29 -7.31
CA VAL A 277 -3.42 9.67 -6.82
C VAL A 277 -4.21 10.67 -7.65
N HIS A 278 -4.12 10.55 -8.99
CA HIS A 278 -4.89 11.43 -9.88
C HIS A 278 -6.40 11.22 -9.72
N GLU A 279 -6.86 9.98 -9.60
CA GLU A 279 -8.28 9.67 -9.40
C GLU A 279 -8.79 10.25 -8.08
N HIS A 280 -8.02 10.16 -6.99
CA HIS A 280 -8.39 10.73 -5.69
C HIS A 280 -8.51 12.26 -5.75
N VAL A 281 -7.57 12.93 -6.41
CA VAL A 281 -7.62 14.39 -6.62
C VAL A 281 -8.86 14.78 -7.43
N VAL A 282 -9.20 14.04 -8.49
CA VAL A 282 -10.42 14.30 -9.28
C VAL A 282 -11.69 14.05 -8.45
N GLU A 283 -11.70 13.02 -7.60
CA GLU A 283 -12.84 12.71 -6.73
C GLU A 283 -13.07 13.75 -5.64
N MET A 284 -12.01 14.39 -5.12
CA MET A 284 -12.09 15.54 -4.21
C MET A 284 -12.71 16.76 -4.90
N GLN A 285 -12.41 16.99 -6.18
CA GLN A 285 -12.91 18.15 -6.94
C GLN A 285 -14.39 18.07 -7.38
N ARG A 286 -15.16 17.08 -6.92
CA ARG A 286 -16.58 16.95 -7.28
C ARG A 286 -17.41 18.00 -6.56
N ASP A 287 -18.39 18.59 -7.27
CA ASP A 287 -19.32 19.58 -6.71
C ASP A 287 -20.14 19.08 -5.50
N THR A 288 -20.17 17.76 -5.26
CA THR A 288 -20.82 17.16 -4.09
C THR A 288 -19.94 17.18 -2.83
N ARG A 289 -18.70 17.68 -2.92
CA ARG A 289 -17.78 17.85 -1.79
C ARG A 289 -17.91 19.25 -1.19
N THR A 290 -17.57 19.35 0.10
CA THR A 290 -17.46 20.62 0.82
C THR A 290 -16.33 21.46 0.22
N SER A 291 -16.36 22.78 0.37
CA SER A 291 -15.31 23.66 -0.19
C SER A 291 -13.93 23.42 0.43
N GLU A 292 -13.91 22.79 1.60
CA GLU A 292 -12.72 22.49 2.38
C GLU A 292 -12.08 21.14 1.99
N VAL A 293 -12.76 20.33 1.16
CA VAL A 293 -12.29 19.03 0.61
C VAL A 293 -11.96 19.18 -0.87
#